data_AF-A0A7K4ABK4-F1
#
_entry.id   AF-A0A7K4ABK4-F1
#
_cell.length_a   1.000
_cell.length_b   1.000
_cell.length_c   1.000
_cell.angle_alpha   90.00
_cell.angle_beta   90.00
_cell.angle_gamma   90.00
#
_symmetry.space_group_name_H-M   'P 1'
#
loop_
_entity.id
_entity.type
_entity.pdbx_description
1 polymer ?
#
loop_
_entity_poly.entity_id
_entity_poly.type
_entity_poly.pdbx_seq_one_letter_code
_entity_poly.pdbx_strand_id
1 'polypeptide(L)' 'MDISKEKCRYCGEQAKNFQFATFICEKDECAQKAMEDRGGPAGHIKEKRERESR' A
#
# COMPACT_ATOMS: atom_id res chain seq x y z
N MET A 1 5.53 -10.74 -12.99
CA MET A 1 5.14 -9.30 -13.06
C MET A 1 6.39 -8.48 -13.33
N ASP A 2 6.36 -7.61 -14.34
CA ASP A 2 7.44 -6.66 -14.61
C ASP A 2 7.11 -5.33 -13.92
N ILE A 3 7.65 -5.12 -12.71
CA ILE A 3 7.34 -3.95 -11.86
C ILE A 3 7.72 -2.65 -12.56
N SER A 4 8.72 -2.67 -13.45
CA SER A 4 9.23 -1.47 -14.13
C SER A 4 8.25 -0.88 -15.15
N LYS A 5 7.18 -1.60 -15.51
CA LYS A 5 6.12 -1.10 -16.39
C LYS A 5 4.92 -0.54 -15.62
N GLU A 6 4.88 -0.79 -14.32
CA GLU A 6 3.78 -0.37 -13.46
C GLU A 6 4.06 1.00 -12.84
N LYS A 7 3.00 1.69 -12.45
CA LYS A 7 3.08 2.99 -11.79
C LYS A 7 2.69 2.86 -10.32
N CYS A 8 3.32 3.67 -9.49
CA CYS A 8 2.94 3.85 -8.10
C CYS A 8 1.47 4.29 -8.03
N ARG A 9 0.66 3.55 -7.28
CA ARG A 9 -0.77 3.86 -7.10
C ARG A 9 -1.03 5.23 -6.47
N TYR A 10 -0.07 5.76 -5.72
CA TYR A 10 -0.24 6.97 -4.91
C TYR A 10 0.30 8.25 -5.57
N CYS A 11 1.50 8.20 -6.17
CA CYS A 11 2.11 9.38 -6.80
C CYS A 11 2.16 9.30 -8.33
N GLY A 12 1.90 8.15 -8.94
CA GLY A 12 1.94 7.95 -10.40
C GLY A 12 3.33 7.80 -11.01
N GLU A 13 4.41 7.90 -10.22
CA GLU A 13 5.79 7.62 -10.68
C GLU A 13 6.00 6.14 -10.99
N GLN A 14 7.16 5.79 -11.57
CA GLN A 14 7.50 4.40 -11.82
C GLN A 14 7.49 3.58 -10.53
N ALA A 15 6.77 2.45 -10.55
CA ALA A 15 6.81 1.51 -9.45
C ALA A 15 8.19 0.85 -9.39
N LYS A 16 8.63 0.60 -8.15
CA LYS A 16 9.91 -0.04 -7.84
C LYS A 16 9.70 -1.28 -6.98
N ASN A 17 8.63 -1.27 -6.20
CA ASN A 17 8.28 -2.33 -5.28
C ASN A 17 6.81 -2.73 -5.44
N PHE A 18 6.53 -4.02 -5.22
CA PHE A 18 5.18 -4.52 -5.01
C PHE A 18 5.05 -4.91 -3.53
N GLN A 19 4.47 -4.02 -2.73
CA GLN A 19 4.31 -4.18 -1.29
C GLN A 19 2.89 -3.84 -0.90
N PHE A 20 2.42 -4.38 0.23
CA PHE A 20 1.06 -4.14 0.69
C PHE A 20 -0.02 -4.50 -0.36
N ALA A 21 0.26 -5.50 -1.21
CA ALA A 21 -0.59 -5.91 -2.35
C ALA A 21 -0.87 -4.78 -3.37
N THR A 22 0.02 -3.81 -3.49
CA THR A 22 -0.07 -2.71 -4.47
C THR A 22 1.30 -2.32 -5.01
N PHE A 23 1.34 -1.70 -6.19
CA PHE A 23 2.56 -1.17 -6.79
C PHE A 23 2.88 0.20 -6.18
N ILE A 24 4.08 0.35 -5.64
CA ILE A 24 4.56 1.59 -5.02
C ILE A 24 5.94 1.99 -5.55
N CYS A 25 6.22 3.29 -5.52
CA CYS A 25 7.57 3.81 -5.71
C CYS A 25 8.39 3.63 -4.42
N GLU A 26 9.58 4.24 -4.39
CA GLU A 26 10.56 4.19 -3.31
C GLU A 26 10.35 5.30 -2.25
N LYS A 27 9.31 6.13 -2.38
CA LYS A 27 8.99 7.18 -1.39
C LYS A 27 8.29 6.59 -0.18
N ASP A 28 8.80 6.88 1.02
CA ASP A 28 8.21 6.47 2.30
C ASP A 28 6.73 6.85 2.43
N GLU A 29 6.34 8.04 1.98
CA GLU A 29 4.94 8.48 2.02
C GLU A 29 3.99 7.53 1.25
N CYS A 30 4.46 6.93 0.14
CA CYS A 30 3.67 6.01 -0.65
C CYS A 30 3.62 4.62 0.01
N ALA A 31 4.69 4.21 0.67
CA ALA A 31 4.73 2.98 1.45
C ALA A 31 3.83 3.06 2.69
N GLN A 32 3.83 4.20 3.38
CA GLN A 32 2.94 4.46 4.52
C GLN A 32 1.47 4.48 4.09
N LYS A 33 1.13 5.22 3.03
CA LYS A 33 -0.23 5.20 2.45
C LYS A 33 -0.66 3.79 2.04
N ALA A 34 0.23 3.00 1.44
CA ALA A 34 -0.04 1.62 1.08
C ALA A 34 -0.28 0.73 2.29
N MET A 35 0.50 0.90 3.34
CA MET A 35 0.32 0.21 4.60
C MET A 35 -1.01 0.59 5.26
N GLU A 36 -1.33 1.87 5.36
CA GLU A 36 -2.58 2.38 5.96
C GLU A 36 -3.82 1.95 5.16
N ASP A 37 -3.75 2.02 3.83
CA ASP A 37 -4.83 1.60 2.93
C ASP A 37 -5.12 0.10 3.08
N ARG A 38 -4.05 -0.72 3.21
CA ARG A 38 -4.16 -2.15 3.52
C ARG A 38 -4.54 -2.41 4.98
N GLY A 39 -4.58 -1.40 5.84
CA GLY A 39 -4.94 -1.55 7.25
C GLY A 39 -3.77 -1.95 8.15
N GLY A 40 -2.66 -1.23 8.07
CA GLY A 40 -1.49 -1.35 8.94
C GLY A 40 -0.46 -2.40 8.47
N PRO A 41 0.64 -2.58 9.22
CA PRO A 41 1.76 -3.45 8.83
C PRO A 41 1.36 -4.93 8.69
N ALA A 42 0.29 -5.35 9.39
CA ALA A 42 -0.27 -6.70 9.28
C ALA A 42 -1.36 -6.84 8.19
N GLY A 43 -1.72 -5.75 7.48
CA GLY A 43 -2.67 -5.78 6.36
C GLY A 43 -4.12 -6.10 6.70
N HIS A 44 -4.49 -6.12 7.99
CA HIS A 44 -5.81 -6.55 8.48
C HIS A 44 -6.31 -5.80 9.73
N ILE A 45 -5.74 -4.63 10.07
CA ILE A 45 -6.15 -3.87 11.27
C ILE A 45 -7.37 -3.00 10.98
N LYS A 46 -7.55 -2.51 9.74
CA LYS A 46 -8.67 -1.61 9.39
C LYS A 46 -10.02 -2.32 9.54
N GLU A 47 -10.13 -3.56 9.05
CA GLU A 47 -11.35 -4.36 9.23
C GLU A 47 -11.60 -4.75 10.70
N LYS A 48 -10.55 -5.01 11.49
CA LYS A 48 -10.70 -5.24 12.94
C LYS A 48 -11.22 -4.00 13.67
N ARG A 49 -10.72 -2.81 13.33
CA ARG A 49 -11.14 -1.55 13.98
C ARG A 49 -12.59 -1.19 13.68
N GLU A 50 -13.08 -1.47 12.47
CA GLU A 50 -14.49 -1.27 12.12
C GLU A 50 -15.41 -2.34 12.74
N ARG A 51 -14.90 -3.57 12.95
CA ARG A 51 -15.67 -4.66 13.57
C ARG A 51 -15.75 -4.59 15.09
N GLU A 52 -14.77 -3.99 15.77
CA GLU A 52 -14.78 -3.76 17.22
C GLU A 52 -15.58 -2.51 17.66
N SER A 53 -16.04 -1.69 16.71
CA SER A 53 -16.89 -0.52 16.98
C SER A 53 -18.40 -0.80 16.77
N ARG A 54 -18.80 -2.05 16.51
CA ARG A 54 -20.19 -2.45 16.31
C ARG A 54 -20.73 -3.30 17.45
#